data_AF-A0A9D1S658-F1
#
_entry.id   AF-A0A9D1S658-F1
#
_cell.length_a   1.000
_cell.length_b   1.000
_cell.length_c   1.000
_cell.angle_alpha   90.00
_cell.angle_beta   90.00
_cell.angle_gamma   90.00
#
_symmetry.space_group_name_H-M   'P 1'
#
loop_
_entity.id
_entity.type
_entity.pdbx_description
1 polymer ?
#
loop_
_entity_poly.entity_id
_entity_poly.type
_entity_poly.pdbx_seq_one_letter_code
_entity_poly.pdbx_strand_id
1 'polypeptide(L)'
;LVYKTFSGKKMPYKRHLPGAVFTTAGWMVFSFLFSIYIENFANYSYIYGSLTAIVLMMLWLYSCMIILLFGAELNMLNQIYKERKQKKWEN
;
A
#
# COMPACT_ATOMS: atom_id res chain seq x y z
N LEU A 1 0.01 -14.22 -36.49
CA LEU A 1 -1.39 -14.25 -35.96
C LEU A 1 -1.51 -14.39 -34.43
N VAL A 2 -0.41 -14.39 -33.64
CA VAL A 2 -0.47 -14.67 -32.18
C VAL A 2 -0.42 -13.43 -31.28
N TYR A 3 0.05 -12.27 -31.76
CA TYR A 3 0.26 -11.09 -30.90
C TYR A 3 -1.00 -10.26 -30.58
N LYS A 4 -2.16 -10.59 -31.16
CA LYS A 4 -3.37 -9.76 -31.08
C LYS A 4 -4.31 -10.13 -29.92
N THR A 5 -3.94 -11.07 -29.06
CA THR A 5 -4.85 -11.64 -28.05
C THR A 5 -4.91 -10.86 -26.73
N PHE A 6 -4.04 -9.88 -26.48
CA PHE A 6 -4.27 -8.92 -25.41
C PHE A 6 -5.19 -7.81 -25.90
N SER A 7 -6.50 -8.06 -25.82
CA SER A 7 -7.50 -6.99 -25.91
C SER A 7 -7.19 -5.96 -24.83
N GLY A 8 -6.51 -4.89 -25.24
CA GLY A 8 -6.24 -3.71 -24.45
C GLY A 8 -7.55 -2.98 -24.14
N LYS A 9 -8.34 -3.55 -23.23
CA LYS A 9 -9.39 -2.78 -22.56
C LYS A 9 -8.65 -1.68 -21.82
N LYS A 10 -8.78 -0.44 -22.31
CA LYS A 10 -8.35 0.75 -21.59
C LYS A 10 -9.11 0.76 -20.27
N MET A 11 -8.53 0.14 -19.25
CA MET A 11 -9.10 0.12 -17.90
C MET A 11 -9.06 1.58 -17.42
N PRO A 12 -10.21 2.19 -17.10
CA PRO A 12 -10.20 3.55 -16.61
C PRO A 12 -9.38 3.58 -15.32
N TYR A 13 -8.33 4.40 -15.29
CA TYR A 13 -7.46 4.65 -14.13
C TYR A 13 -8.26 4.90 -12.84
N LYS A 14 -9.47 5.44 -12.98
CA LYS A 14 -10.46 5.67 -11.93
C LYS A 14 -10.86 4.41 -11.13
N ARG A 15 -10.64 3.20 -11.66
CA ARG A 15 -10.98 1.94 -10.96
C ARG A 15 -9.95 1.57 -9.89
N HIS A 16 -8.71 2.09 -9.98
CA HIS A 16 -7.62 1.83 -9.03
C HIS A 16 -7.47 2.89 -7.93
N LEU A 17 -8.13 4.03 -8.09
CA LEU A 17 -8.10 5.14 -7.14
C LEU A 17 -8.53 4.79 -5.70
N PRO A 18 -9.55 3.96 -5.42
CA PRO A 18 -9.98 3.75 -4.04
C PRO A 18 -8.93 3.02 -3.20
N GLY A 19 -8.20 2.07 -3.79
CA GLY A 19 -7.08 1.41 -3.11
C GLY A 19 -5.91 2.36 -2.87
N ALA A 20 -5.54 3.16 -3.88
CA ALA A 20 -4.46 4.12 -3.78
C ALA A 20 -4.69 5.18 -2.69
N VAL A 21 -5.91 5.72 -2.58
CA VAL A 21 -6.27 6.69 -1.53
C VAL A 21 -6.11 6.07 -0.13
N PHE A 22 -6.52 4.82 0.04
CA PHE A 22 -6.37 4.12 1.32
C PHE A 22 -4.90 3.84 1.66
N THR A 23 -4.08 3.44 0.68
CA THR A 23 -2.63 3.30 0.83
C THR A 23 -1.99 4.60 1.28
N THR A 24 -2.30 5.72 0.62
CA THR A 24 -1.73 7.02 0.96
C THR A 24 -2.13 7.47 2.36
N ALA A 25 -3.39 7.26 2.76
CA ALA A 25 -3.85 7.56 4.11
C ALA A 25 -3.11 6.72 5.17
N GLY A 26 -2.99 5.40 4.94
CA GLY A 26 -2.24 4.51 5.83
C GLY A 26 -0.76 4.87 5.94
N TRP A 27 -0.13 5.23 4.81
CA TRP A 27 1.26 5.67 4.76
C TRP A 27 1.49 6.98 5.51
N MET A 28 0.55 7.93 5.41
CA MET A 28 0.64 9.22 6.10
C MET A 28 0.52 9.04 7.63
N VAL A 29 -0.43 8.21 8.09
CA VAL A 29 -0.57 7.86 9.51
C VAL A 29 0.69 7.17 10.03
N PHE A 30 1.20 6.18 9.29
CA PHE A 30 2.41 5.47 9.69
C PHE A 30 3.63 6.39 9.77
N SER A 31 3.79 7.30 8.80
CA SER A 31 4.89 8.28 8.79
C SER A 31 4.83 9.20 10.01
N PHE A 32 3.63 9.59 10.44
CA PHE A 32 3.44 10.39 11.64
C PHE A 32 3.83 9.62 12.92
N LEU A 33 3.38 8.37 13.07
CA LEU A 33 3.79 7.52 14.20
C LEU A 33 5.30 7.28 14.21
N PHE A 34 5.91 7.08 13.04
CA PHE A 34 7.34 6.85 12.91
C PHE A 34 8.18 8.08 13.33
N SER A 35 7.69 9.29 13.04
CA SER A 35 8.32 10.54 13.49
C SER A 35 8.39 10.62 15.02
N ILE A 36 7.28 10.33 15.71
CA ILE A 36 7.22 10.31 17.18
C ILE A 36 8.13 9.23 17.76
N TYR A 37 8.21 8.07 17.09
CA TYR A 37 9.11 6.99 17.48
C TYR A 37 10.57 7.45 17.39
N ILE A 38 10.99 8.05 16.26
CA ILE A 38 12.37 8.54 16.11
C ILE A 38 12.72 9.61 17.14
N GLU A 39 11.84 10.56 17.44
CA GLU A 39 12.11 11.60 18.46
C GLU A 39 12.39 11.00 19.84
N ASN A 40 11.63 9.97 20.24
CA ASN A 40 11.86 9.29 21.52
C ASN A 40 13.17 8.48 21.51
N PHE A 41 13.48 7.80 20.41
CA PHE A 41 14.68 6.96 20.29
C PHE A 41 15.97 7.75 20.06
N ALA A 42 15.90 8.97 19.50
CA ALA A 42 17.05 9.86 19.32
C ALA A 42 17.74 10.18 20.66
N ASN A 43 16.98 10.29 21.76
CA ASN A 43 17.51 10.51 23.10
C ASN A 43 18.27 9.29 23.67
N TYR A 44 17.99 8.07 23.18
CA TYR A 44 18.68 6.83 23.59
C TYR A 44 19.80 6.40 22.60
N SER A 45 19.90 7.08 21.46
CA SER A 45 20.77 6.72 20.32
C SER A 45 22.28 6.96 20.55
N TYR A 46 22.67 7.65 21.64
CA TYR A 46 24.05 8.07 21.88
C TYR A 46 25.07 6.92 21.95
N ILE A 47 24.65 5.69 22.27
CA ILE A 47 25.56 4.54 22.45
C ILE A 47 25.46 3.51 21.31
N TYR A 48 24.32 3.40 20.62
CA TYR A 48 24.07 2.35 19.60
C TYR A 48 23.54 2.89 18.25
N GLY A 49 23.66 4.19 18.00
CA GLY A 49 22.92 4.89 16.95
C GLY A 49 23.07 4.36 15.52
N SER A 50 24.23 3.83 15.12
CA SER A 50 24.42 3.28 13.77
C SER A 50 23.65 1.97 13.54
N LEU A 51 23.63 1.07 14.53
CA LEU A 51 22.88 -0.19 14.46
C LEU A 51 21.38 0.08 14.51
N THR A 52 20.95 0.96 15.42
CA THR A 52 19.55 1.35 15.57
C THR A 52 19.02 2.03 14.31
N ALA A 53 19.82 2.88 13.64
CA ALA A 53 19.44 3.53 12.39
C ALA A 53 19.14 2.54 11.25
N ILE A 54 19.96 1.49 11.11
CA ILE A 54 19.73 0.45 10.09
C ILE A 54 18.44 -0.31 10.38
N VAL A 55 18.22 -0.73 11.64
CA VAL A 55 17.00 -1.44 12.04
C VAL A 55 15.76 -0.58 11.84
N LEU A 56 15.81 0.71 12.18
CA LEU A 56 14.75 1.69 11.93
C LEU A 56 14.43 1.82 10.44
N MET A 57 15.46 1.90 9.59
CA MET A 57 15.28 1.97 8.14
C MET A 57 14.62 0.68 7.60
N MET A 58 15.05 -0.49 8.08
CA MET A 58 14.43 -1.76 7.70
C MET A 58 12.97 -1.84 8.13
N LEU A 59 12.65 -1.40 9.34
CA LEU A 59 11.29 -1.37 9.86
C LEU A 59 10.42 -0.41 9.03
N TRP A 60 10.96 0.76 8.67
CA TRP A 60 10.28 1.73 7.82
C TRP A 60 9.96 1.17 6.44
N LEU A 61 10.94 0.55 5.77
CA LEU A 61 10.72 -0.09 4.46
C LEU A 61 9.73 -1.26 4.55
N TYR A 62 9.83 -2.08 5.60
CA TYR A 62 8.91 -3.19 5.83
C TYR A 62 7.46 -2.70 5.96
N SER A 63 7.23 -1.64 6.72
CA SER A 63 5.91 -1.03 6.86
C SER A 63 5.41 -0.43 5.55
N CYS A 64 6.27 0.23 4.77
CA CYS A 64 5.92 0.69 3.43
C CYS A 64 5.43 -0.46 2.54
N MET A 65 6.09 -1.63 2.58
CA MET A 65 5.66 -2.81 1.82
C MET A 65 4.29 -3.34 2.27
N ILE A 66 4.04 -3.44 3.58
CA ILE A 66 2.74 -3.86 4.09
C ILE A 66 1.64 -2.91 3.62
N ILE A 67 1.85 -1.60 3.73
CA ILE A 67 0.86 -0.59 3.36
C ILE A 67 0.54 -0.66 1.86
N LEU A 68 1.57 -0.87 1.02
CA LEU A 68 1.40 -1.08 -0.42
C LEU A 68 0.59 -2.35 -0.73
N LEU A 69 0.94 -3.47 -0.11
CA LEU A 69 0.22 -4.74 -0.31
C LEU A 69 -1.24 -4.64 0.14
N PHE A 70 -1.48 -4.02 1.30
CA PHE A 70 -2.83 -3.83 1.83
C PHE A 70 -3.70 -2.99 0.89
N GLY A 71 -3.14 -1.93 0.32
CA GLY A 71 -3.82 -1.13 -0.70
C GLY A 71 -4.15 -1.88 -1.98
N ALA A 72 -3.23 -2.75 -2.43
CA ALA A 72 -3.44 -3.60 -3.60
C ALA A 72 -4.55 -4.63 -3.37
N GLU A 73 -4.59 -5.25 -2.20
CA GLU A 73 -5.62 -6.22 -1.82
C GLU A 73 -6.99 -5.57 -1.74
N LEU A 74 -7.10 -4.39 -1.12
CA LEU A 74 -8.34 -3.62 -1.09
C LEU A 74 -8.84 -3.22 -2.49
N ASN A 75 -7.94 -2.88 -3.39
CA ASN A 75 -8.30 -2.62 -4.78
C ASN A 75 -8.86 -3.89 -5.47
N MET A 76 -8.24 -5.04 -5.24
CA MET A 76 -8.68 -6.32 -5.79
C MET A 76 -10.04 -6.76 -5.22
N LEU A 77 -10.25 -6.62 -3.92
CA LEU A 77 -11.54 -6.91 -3.26
C LEU A 77 -12.67 -6.06 -3.84
N ASN A 78 -12.45 -4.75 -4.01
CA ASN A 78 -13.42 -3.85 -4.62
C ASN A 78 -13.73 -4.25 -6.07
N GLN A 79 -12.73 -4.73 -6.82
CA GLN A 79 -12.92 -5.23 -8.17
C GLN A 79 -13.78 -6.49 -8.20
N ILE A 80 -13.49 -7.47 -7.34
CA ILE A 80 -14.25 -8.73 -7.22
C ILE A 80 -15.69 -8.45 -6.81
N TYR A 81 -15.92 -7.52 -5.89
CA TYR A 81 -17.27 -7.17 -5.43
C TYR A 81 -18.12 -6.57 -6.57
N LYS A 82 -17.53 -5.71 -7.41
CA LYS A 82 -18.19 -5.18 -8.62
C LYS A 82 -18.57 -6.28 -9.60
N GLU A 83 -17.67 -7.22 -9.86
CA GLU A 83 -17.89 -8.32 -10.81
C GLU A 83 -18.98 -9.28 -10.33
N ARG A 84 -19.02 -9.61 -9.03
CA ARG A 84 -20.10 -10.43 -8.43
C ARG A 84 -21.44 -9.73 -8.48
N LYS A 85 -21.47 -8.42 -8.21
CA LYS A 85 -22.71 -7.63 -8.30
C LYS A 85 -23.26 -7.69 -9.73
N GLN A 86 -22.41 -7.53 -10.74
CA GLN A 86 -22.83 -7.53 -12.14
C GLN A 86 -23.42 -8.88 -12.59
N LYS A 87 -22.78 -10.01 -12.23
CA LYS A 87 -23.31 -11.36 -12.49
C LYS A 87 -24.68 -11.63 -11.84
N LYS A 88 -25.00 -10.99 -10.70
CA LYS A 88 -26.28 -11.14 -10.01
C LYS A 88 -27.43 -10.38 -10.69
N TRP A 89 -27.14 -9.38 -11.54
CA TRP A 89 -28.17 -8.65 -12.28
C TRP A 89 -28.42 -9.23 -13.68
N GLU A 90 -27.51 -10.06 -14.19
CA GLU A 90 -27.65 -10.77 -15.48
C GLU A 90 -28.35 -12.13 -15.35
N ASN A 91 -28.64 -12.59 -14.14
CA ASN A 91 -29.22 -13.90 -13.82
C ASN A 91 -30.43 -13.75 -12.91
#